data_AF-A0A8C9KW74-F1
#
_entry.id   AF-A0A8C9KW74-F1
#
_cell.length_a   1.000
_cell.length_b   1.000
_cell.length_c   1.000
_cell.angle_alpha   90.00
_cell.angle_beta   90.00
_cell.angle_gamma   90.00
#
_symmetry.space_group_name_H-M   'P 1'
#
loop_
_entity.id
_entity.type
_entity.pdbx_description
1 polymer ?
#
loop_
_entity_poly.entity_id
_entity_poly.type
_entity_poly.pdbx_seq_one_letter_code
_entity_poly.pdbx_strand_id
1 'polypeptide(L)'
;VFKARMGLGATRSSGRCPCPWQCSLNWITFKGWVRSVRSQKEVLFLHINDGSSLESLQVVADPSLEKRDLTFGSAVEVQGKLVKSPHKMQNMELQAETIHVVGPCDIWSFPLKMKERHPLEYVRQFPHLRCRNNTLGALLRIRSEATASIHSFFQDNGYVHIHTPIITSNDCEGAGELFQIEVSWAKESVEKSHFFNVPAFLTVSGQLHLEVMAGAFTHVFTFGPTFRAENSQSRRHLAEFYMVEAELSFTESLQDIMQVMEDLFKTVTSTVLSKCPRDVELFHKYVAPAQKDRLEQILKHKFMMPLLLSLQWGCDLQTEHEKYLVKHCGEVPVFVVNYPYDLKPFYMRDNEDGPQHTVKCLSSAATV
;
A
#
# COMPACT_ATOMS: atom_id res chain seq x y z
N VAL A 1 17.58 12.85 -7.43
CA VAL A 1 18.78 12.05 -7.78
C VAL A 1 18.32 10.69 -8.28
N PHE A 2 18.47 10.38 -9.57
CA PHE A 2 18.20 9.03 -10.09
C PHE A 2 19.38 8.11 -9.74
N LYS A 3 19.20 7.24 -8.74
CA LYS A 3 20.12 6.12 -8.49
C LYS A 3 19.63 4.93 -9.31
N ALA A 4 20.21 4.71 -10.49
CA ALA A 4 19.93 3.53 -11.30
C ALA A 4 20.84 2.38 -10.87
N ARG A 5 20.24 1.30 -10.34
CA ARG A 5 20.88 -0.02 -10.25
C ARG A 5 20.22 -0.85 -11.34
N MET A 6 20.98 -1.38 -12.30
CA MET A 6 20.41 -2.22 -13.37
C MET A 6 19.71 -3.43 -12.74
N GLY A 7 18.37 -3.40 -12.73
CA GLY A 7 17.52 -4.53 -12.38
C GLY A 7 17.16 -5.33 -13.63
N LEU A 8 17.01 -6.64 -13.48
CA LEU A 8 16.58 -7.57 -14.53
C LEU A 8 15.06 -7.46 -14.76
N GLY A 9 14.62 -6.30 -15.26
CA GLY A 9 13.24 -6.09 -15.72
C GLY A 9 13.10 -6.39 -17.22
N ALA A 10 11.92 -6.81 -17.65
CA ALA A 10 11.62 -6.99 -19.06
C ALA A 10 11.81 -5.66 -19.82
N THR A 11 12.70 -5.67 -20.81
CA THR A 11 12.87 -4.57 -21.76
C THR A 11 12.26 -5.00 -23.08
N ARG A 12 11.35 -4.19 -23.65
CA ARG A 12 11.03 -4.28 -25.07
C ARG A 12 12.25 -3.77 -25.84
N SER A 13 13.12 -4.66 -26.29
CA SER A 13 14.17 -4.30 -27.24
C SER A 13 13.54 -4.08 -28.61
N SER A 14 13.45 -2.82 -29.05
CA SER A 14 13.16 -2.45 -30.43
C SER A 14 14.43 -2.58 -31.27
N GLY A 15 14.91 -3.81 -31.47
CA GLY A 15 15.99 -4.09 -32.42
C GLY A 15 15.44 -4.11 -33.85
N ARG A 16 15.91 -3.20 -34.71
CA ARG A 16 15.59 -3.19 -36.14
C ARG A 16 16.16 -4.45 -36.80
N CYS A 17 15.29 -5.25 -37.40
CA CYS A 17 15.64 -6.44 -38.16
C CYS A 17 15.94 -6.08 -39.62
N PRO A 18 17.04 -6.54 -40.24
CA PRO A 18 17.38 -6.23 -41.62
C PRO A 18 16.81 -7.29 -42.58
N CYS A 19 15.49 -7.52 -42.61
CA CYS A 19 14.83 -8.41 -43.59
C CYS A 19 13.35 -8.00 -43.78
N PRO A 20 12.85 -7.67 -44.99
CA PRO A 20 11.50 -7.11 -45.16
C PRO A 20 10.35 -8.13 -45.32
N TRP A 21 10.58 -9.44 -45.17
CA TRP A 21 9.52 -10.44 -45.39
C TRP A 21 9.50 -11.46 -44.25
N GLN A 22 8.37 -11.49 -43.52
CA GLN A 22 8.05 -12.28 -42.32
C GLN A 22 8.66 -11.80 -40.99
N CYS A 23 8.10 -10.71 -40.42
CA CYS A 23 8.16 -10.50 -38.97
C CYS A 23 7.38 -11.62 -38.26
N SER A 24 8.09 -12.54 -37.62
CA SER A 24 7.54 -13.48 -36.65
C SER A 24 7.00 -12.72 -35.42
N LEU A 25 5.76 -12.24 -35.50
CA LEU A 25 5.09 -11.34 -34.55
C LEU A 25 5.02 -11.81 -33.07
N ASN A 26 5.52 -13.00 -32.74
CA ASN A 26 5.39 -13.61 -31.42
C ASN A 26 6.72 -13.99 -30.75
N TRP A 27 7.87 -13.62 -31.30
CA TRP A 27 9.16 -13.86 -30.64
C TRP A 27 9.37 -12.87 -29.49
N ILE A 28 9.61 -13.36 -28.28
CA ILE A 28 9.83 -12.52 -27.09
C ILE A 28 11.00 -13.01 -26.24
N THR A 29 11.57 -12.08 -25.49
CA THR A 29 12.49 -12.37 -24.38
C THR A 29 11.77 -12.07 -23.06
N PHE A 30 11.64 -13.08 -22.20
CA PHE A 30 11.03 -12.97 -20.89
C PHE A 30 12.09 -13.13 -19.79
N LYS A 31 12.11 -12.22 -18.81
CA LYS A 31 13.05 -12.24 -17.68
C LYS A 31 12.27 -12.27 -16.39
N GLY A 32 12.66 -13.14 -15.47
CA GLY A 32 12.00 -13.25 -14.17
C GLY A 32 12.60 -14.33 -13.30
N TRP A 33 11.85 -14.72 -12.28
CA TRP A 33 12.26 -15.75 -11.32
C TRP A 33 11.43 -17.02 -11.49
N VAL A 34 12.10 -18.15 -11.45
CA VAL A 34 11.49 -19.47 -11.52
C VAL A 34 10.62 -19.73 -10.28
N ARG A 35 9.35 -20.06 -10.50
CA ARG A 35 8.34 -20.40 -9.48
C ARG A 35 8.07 -21.90 -9.39
N SER A 36 8.34 -22.63 -10.47
CA SER A 36 8.31 -24.08 -10.49
C SER A 36 9.10 -24.60 -11.68
N VAL A 37 9.66 -25.79 -11.52
CA VAL A 37 10.31 -26.59 -12.58
C VAL A 37 9.69 -27.97 -12.52
N ARG A 38 9.24 -28.48 -13.66
CA ARG A 38 8.70 -29.83 -13.81
C ARG A 38 9.24 -30.44 -15.09
N SER A 39 10.21 -31.33 -14.95
CA SER A 39 10.77 -32.10 -16.05
C SER A 39 9.96 -33.38 -16.27
N GLN A 40 9.58 -33.65 -17.52
CA GLN A 40 8.97 -34.89 -17.98
C GLN A 40 9.80 -35.46 -19.14
N LYS A 41 9.51 -36.71 -19.55
CA LYS A 41 10.31 -37.40 -20.57
C LYS A 41 10.46 -36.63 -21.89
N GLU A 42 9.42 -35.91 -22.29
CA GLU A 42 9.37 -35.24 -23.60
C GLU A 42 9.32 -33.71 -23.48
N VAL A 43 9.04 -33.17 -22.29
CA VAL A 43 8.76 -31.74 -22.11
C VAL A 43 9.24 -31.24 -20.75
N LEU A 44 9.89 -30.08 -20.75
CA LEU A 44 10.21 -29.30 -19.56
C LEU A 44 9.18 -28.17 -19.39
N PHE A 45 8.54 -28.12 -18.23
CA PHE A 45 7.62 -27.05 -17.85
C PHE A 45 8.24 -26.15 -16.78
N LEU A 46 8.23 -24.84 -17.02
CA LEU A 46 8.62 -23.83 -16.04
C LEU A 46 7.48 -22.85 -15.83
N HIS A 47 7.32 -22.39 -14.60
CA HIS A 47 6.53 -21.18 -14.34
C HIS A 47 7.50 -20.07 -13.97
N ILE A 48 7.46 -18.95 -14.68
CA ILE A 48 8.34 -17.80 -14.43
C ILE A 48 7.47 -16.60 -14.09
N ASN A 49 7.85 -15.85 -13.06
CA ASN A 49 7.16 -14.64 -12.64
C ASN A 49 8.17 -13.50 -12.48
N ASP A 50 7.83 -12.34 -13.03
CA ASP A 50 8.64 -11.11 -13.00
C ASP A 50 8.14 -10.09 -11.97
N GLY A 51 7.07 -10.43 -11.22
CA GLY A 51 6.44 -9.57 -10.23
C GLY A 51 5.35 -8.64 -10.78
N SER A 52 5.22 -8.50 -12.11
CA SER A 52 4.24 -7.60 -12.74
C SER A 52 2.78 -7.99 -12.45
N SER A 53 2.52 -9.28 -12.23
CA SER A 53 1.23 -9.81 -11.84
C SER A 53 1.35 -10.99 -10.89
N LEU A 54 0.22 -11.44 -10.35
CA LEU A 54 0.16 -12.65 -9.52
C LEU A 54 0.46 -13.92 -10.32
N GLU A 55 0.04 -13.96 -11.59
CA GLU A 55 0.16 -15.13 -12.44
C GLU A 55 1.59 -15.31 -12.94
N SER A 56 2.01 -16.55 -13.09
CA SER A 56 3.28 -16.88 -13.72
C SER A 56 3.06 -17.21 -15.19
N LEU A 57 3.99 -16.82 -16.06
CA LEU A 57 4.01 -17.28 -17.44
C LEU A 57 4.44 -18.75 -17.47
N GLN A 58 3.63 -19.61 -18.09
CA GLN A 58 4.05 -20.97 -18.40
C GLN A 58 5.05 -20.92 -19.56
N VAL A 59 6.17 -21.60 -19.36
CA VAL A 59 7.18 -21.86 -20.37
C VAL A 59 7.24 -23.35 -20.63
N VAL A 60 7.21 -23.71 -21.90
CA VAL A 60 7.33 -25.09 -22.41
C VAL A 60 8.64 -25.16 -23.18
N ALA A 61 9.50 -26.10 -22.83
CA ALA A 61 10.85 -26.22 -23.37
C ALA A 61 11.18 -27.68 -23.65
N ASP A 62 12.16 -27.91 -24.53
CA ASP A 62 12.78 -29.22 -24.68
C ASP A 62 13.56 -29.59 -23.40
N PRO A 63 13.47 -30.84 -22.89
CA PRO A 63 14.22 -31.27 -21.71
C PRO A 63 15.74 -31.05 -21.78
N SER A 64 16.32 -31.00 -22.98
CA SER A 64 17.75 -30.70 -23.18
C SER A 64 18.15 -29.28 -22.72
N LEU A 65 17.19 -28.37 -22.57
CA LEU A 65 17.41 -27.03 -22.04
C LEU A 65 17.43 -26.98 -20.50
N GLU A 66 17.10 -28.09 -19.82
CA GLU A 66 17.20 -28.18 -18.36
C GLU A 66 18.66 -28.18 -17.91
N LYS A 67 19.03 -27.18 -17.11
CA LYS A 67 20.34 -27.08 -16.48
C LYS A 67 20.24 -27.39 -14.99
N ARG A 68 21.33 -27.87 -14.38
CA ARG A 68 21.36 -28.21 -12.94
C ARG A 68 21.04 -27.02 -12.02
N ASP A 69 21.37 -25.81 -12.47
CA ASP A 69 21.14 -24.55 -11.76
C ASP A 69 19.77 -23.92 -12.07
N LEU A 70 18.96 -24.54 -12.94
CA LEU A 70 17.59 -24.14 -13.21
C LEU A 70 16.67 -24.62 -12.07
N THR A 71 16.71 -23.88 -10.97
CA THR A 71 16.03 -24.21 -9.72
C THR A 71 14.96 -23.20 -9.34
N PHE A 72 14.10 -23.54 -8.37
CA PHE A 72 13.17 -22.59 -7.76
C PHE A 72 13.91 -21.36 -7.22
N GLY A 73 13.42 -20.16 -7.57
CA GLY A 73 13.99 -18.88 -7.16
C GLY A 73 15.13 -18.38 -8.06
N SER A 74 15.60 -19.17 -9.02
CA SER A 74 16.64 -18.76 -9.97
C SER A 74 16.13 -17.65 -10.89
N ALA A 75 16.98 -16.67 -11.15
CA ALA A 75 16.73 -15.61 -12.12
C ALA A 75 17.10 -16.13 -13.51
N VAL A 76 16.18 -16.00 -14.46
CA VAL A 76 16.33 -16.55 -15.81
C VAL A 76 15.96 -15.51 -16.87
N GLU A 77 16.62 -15.63 -18.01
CA GLU A 77 16.22 -15.02 -19.28
C GLU A 77 15.83 -16.16 -20.23
N VAL A 78 14.62 -16.08 -20.77
CA VAL A 78 14.06 -17.08 -21.68
C VAL A 78 13.67 -16.42 -22.98
N GLN A 79 14.11 -16.99 -24.10
CA GLN A 79 13.73 -16.51 -25.43
C GLN A 79 12.97 -17.60 -26.17
N GLY A 80 11.92 -17.20 -26.88
CA GLY A 80 11.09 -18.14 -27.62
C GLY A 80 9.84 -17.51 -28.21
N LYS A 81 8.94 -18.39 -28.67
CA LYS A 81 7.70 -18.00 -29.35
C LYS A 81 6.51 -18.05 -28.40
N LEU A 82 5.81 -16.93 -28.25
CA LEU A 82 4.57 -16.87 -27.48
C LEU A 82 3.41 -17.44 -28.32
N VAL A 83 2.74 -18.47 -27.80
CA VAL A 83 1.67 -19.19 -28.50
C VAL A 83 0.43 -19.30 -27.62
N LYS A 84 -0.73 -19.52 -28.25
CA LYS A 84 -1.95 -19.84 -27.52
C LYS A 84 -1.78 -21.20 -26.86
N SER A 85 -2.04 -21.28 -25.56
CA SER A 85 -1.88 -22.55 -24.86
C SER A 85 -3.01 -23.52 -25.23
N PRO A 86 -2.73 -24.83 -25.33
CA PRO A 86 -3.75 -25.86 -25.53
C PRO A 86 -4.61 -26.10 -24.27
N HIS A 87 -4.18 -25.61 -23.09
CA HIS A 87 -4.83 -25.83 -21.81
C HIS A 87 -5.83 -24.73 -21.45
N LYS A 88 -7.04 -25.10 -21.01
CA LYS A 88 -8.13 -24.16 -20.67
C LYS A 88 -7.83 -23.16 -19.55
N MET A 89 -6.91 -23.47 -18.63
CA MET A 89 -6.60 -22.62 -17.47
C MET A 89 -5.58 -21.52 -17.76
N GLN A 90 -4.98 -21.50 -18.96
CA GLN A 90 -3.96 -20.53 -19.33
C GLN A 90 -4.10 -20.14 -20.80
N ASN A 91 -4.19 -18.84 -21.05
CA ASN A 91 -4.49 -18.34 -22.40
C ASN A 91 -3.28 -18.49 -23.34
N MET A 92 -2.07 -18.32 -22.81
CA MET A 92 -0.83 -18.28 -23.58
C MET A 92 0.27 -19.06 -22.85
N GLU A 93 1.23 -19.57 -23.62
CA GLU A 93 2.47 -20.16 -23.12
C GLU A 93 3.64 -19.76 -24.02
N LEU A 94 4.86 -19.77 -23.47
CA LEU A 94 6.09 -19.48 -24.20
C LEU A 94 6.78 -20.79 -24.56
N GLN A 95 6.87 -21.09 -25.86
CA GLN A 95 7.71 -22.18 -26.36
C GLN A 95 9.15 -21.69 -26.39
N ALA A 96 9.94 -22.09 -25.41
CA ALA A 96 11.31 -21.63 -25.25
C ALA A 96 12.26 -22.35 -26.19
N GLU A 97 13.07 -21.57 -26.89
CA GLU A 97 14.23 -22.07 -27.65
C GLU A 97 15.51 -21.94 -26.85
N THR A 98 15.58 -20.95 -25.94
CA THR A 98 16.75 -20.76 -25.07
C THR A 98 16.34 -20.41 -23.64
N ILE A 99 17.08 -20.97 -22.69
CA ILE A 99 16.98 -20.65 -21.26
C ILE A 99 18.38 -20.34 -20.72
N HIS A 100 18.57 -19.09 -20.30
CA HIS A 100 19.79 -18.62 -19.68
C HIS A 100 19.55 -18.34 -18.19
N VAL A 101 20.23 -19.10 -17.32
CA VAL A 101 20.22 -18.83 -15.87
C VAL A 101 21.14 -17.64 -15.61
N VAL A 102 20.53 -16.50 -15.27
CA VAL A 102 21.24 -15.23 -14.99
C VAL A 102 21.78 -15.22 -13.56
N GLY A 103 21.04 -15.81 -12.64
CA GLY A 103 21.42 -15.90 -11.23
C GLY A 103 20.89 -17.19 -10.63
N PRO A 104 21.77 -18.15 -10.27
CA PRO A 104 21.33 -19.40 -9.66
C PRO A 104 20.78 -19.14 -8.25
N CYS A 105 19.90 -20.03 -7.80
CA CYS A 105 19.33 -20.01 -6.46
C CYS A 105 19.62 -21.34 -5.76
N ASP A 106 20.33 -21.28 -4.63
CA ASP A 106 20.50 -22.43 -3.77
C ASP A 106 19.21 -22.69 -2.98
N ILE A 107 18.54 -23.79 -3.32
CA ILE A 107 17.25 -24.18 -2.71
C ILE A 107 17.41 -24.46 -1.22
N TRP A 108 18.58 -24.90 -0.76
CA TRP A 108 18.79 -25.27 0.64
C TRP A 108 18.85 -24.04 1.54
N SER A 109 19.62 -23.02 1.14
CA SER A 109 19.68 -21.74 1.84
C SER A 109 18.48 -20.81 1.61
N PHE A 110 17.73 -20.97 0.51
CA PHE A 110 16.56 -20.11 0.24
C PHE A 110 15.44 -20.35 1.28
N PRO A 111 15.02 -19.32 2.05
CA PRO A 111 14.10 -19.52 3.18
C PRO A 111 12.66 -19.82 2.76
N LEU A 112 12.20 -19.29 1.62
CA LEU A 112 10.84 -19.52 1.14
C LEU A 112 10.78 -20.81 0.32
N LYS A 113 10.37 -21.93 0.93
CA LYS A 113 10.29 -23.22 0.23
C LYS A 113 9.13 -23.31 -0.76
N MET A 114 9.37 -24.01 -1.88
CA MET A 114 8.38 -24.32 -2.90
C MET A 114 7.26 -25.21 -2.32
N LYS A 115 5.99 -24.95 -2.67
CA LYS A 115 4.79 -25.69 -2.23
C LYS A 115 4.48 -25.64 -0.72
N GLU A 116 5.26 -24.92 0.08
CA GLU A 116 4.98 -24.71 1.50
C GLU A 116 4.28 -23.36 1.74
N ARG A 117 3.29 -23.34 2.63
CA ARG A 117 2.64 -22.10 3.06
C ARG A 117 3.38 -21.55 4.26
N HIS A 118 4.07 -20.44 4.04
CA HIS A 118 4.77 -19.72 5.10
C HIS A 118 3.82 -18.75 5.82
N PRO A 119 3.70 -18.80 7.17
CA PRO A 119 2.91 -17.82 7.91
C PRO A 119 3.52 -16.42 7.79
N LEU A 120 2.72 -15.37 7.95
CA LEU A 120 3.18 -13.99 7.77
C LEU A 120 4.29 -13.62 8.75
N GLU A 121 4.26 -14.17 9.97
CA GLU A 121 5.26 -14.01 11.02
C GLU A 121 6.64 -14.50 10.55
N TYR A 122 6.70 -15.65 9.89
CA TYR A 122 7.95 -16.19 9.32
C TYR A 122 8.44 -15.31 8.16
N VAL A 123 7.53 -14.95 7.25
CA VAL A 123 7.87 -14.14 6.07
C VAL A 123 8.39 -12.75 6.46
N ARG A 124 7.93 -12.17 7.58
CA ARG A 124 8.42 -10.88 8.10
C ARG A 124 9.89 -10.90 8.52
N GLN A 125 10.45 -12.06 8.85
CA GLN A 125 11.87 -12.21 9.21
C GLN A 125 12.81 -11.98 8.01
N PHE A 126 12.29 -12.03 6.78
CA PHE A 126 13.08 -11.90 5.55
C PHE A 126 12.63 -10.69 4.70
N PRO A 127 12.82 -9.44 5.18
CA PRO A 127 12.31 -8.24 4.51
C PRO A 127 12.83 -8.07 3.07
N HIS A 128 14.02 -8.58 2.78
CA HIS A 128 14.65 -8.55 1.45
C HIS A 128 14.09 -9.60 0.46
N LEU A 129 13.35 -10.62 0.94
CA LEU A 129 12.77 -11.70 0.11
C LEU A 129 11.25 -11.77 0.16
N ARG A 130 10.62 -11.16 1.17
CA ARG A 130 9.19 -11.30 1.46
C ARG A 130 8.26 -10.95 0.30
N CYS A 131 8.67 -10.03 -0.58
CA CYS A 131 7.91 -9.66 -1.77
C CYS A 131 7.79 -10.79 -2.82
N ARG A 132 8.64 -11.82 -2.74
CA ARG A 132 8.55 -13.02 -3.59
C ARG A 132 7.46 -14.00 -3.13
N ASN A 133 6.82 -13.75 -1.99
CA ASN A 133 5.61 -14.46 -1.58
C ASN A 133 4.38 -13.86 -2.29
N ASN A 134 3.45 -14.71 -2.72
CA ASN A 134 2.27 -14.28 -3.49
C ASN A 134 1.42 -13.25 -2.73
N THR A 135 1.20 -13.44 -1.43
CA THR A 135 0.38 -12.54 -0.60
C THR A 135 1.01 -11.17 -0.47
N LEU A 136 2.31 -11.08 -0.19
CA LEU A 136 2.98 -9.78 -0.04
C LEU A 136 3.28 -9.11 -1.37
N GLY A 137 3.55 -9.87 -2.44
CA GLY A 137 3.63 -9.32 -3.79
C GLY A 137 2.30 -8.69 -4.22
N ALA A 138 1.18 -9.37 -3.98
CA ALA A 138 -0.17 -8.85 -4.21
C ALA A 138 -0.45 -7.60 -3.35
N LEU A 139 -0.09 -7.62 -2.06
CA LEU A 139 -0.24 -6.46 -1.17
C LEU A 139 0.49 -5.23 -1.71
N LEU A 140 1.72 -5.40 -2.19
CA LEU A 140 2.53 -4.28 -2.71
C LEU A 140 1.95 -3.72 -4.01
N ARG A 141 1.45 -4.57 -4.92
CA ARG A 141 0.76 -4.12 -6.13
C ARG A 141 -0.53 -3.38 -5.81
N ILE A 142 -1.36 -3.92 -4.91
CA ILE A 142 -2.57 -3.25 -4.42
C ILE A 142 -2.23 -1.91 -3.78
N ARG A 143 -1.22 -1.84 -2.91
CA ARG A 143 -0.77 -0.60 -2.28
C ARG A 143 -0.30 0.42 -3.32
N SER A 144 0.43 -0.03 -4.34
CA SER A 144 0.90 0.83 -5.44
C SER A 144 -0.28 1.43 -6.21
N GLU A 145 -1.28 0.62 -6.57
CA GLU A 145 -2.46 1.11 -7.28
C GLU A 145 -3.32 2.03 -6.39
N ALA A 146 -3.53 1.67 -5.12
CA ALA A 146 -4.24 2.52 -4.17
C ALA A 146 -3.55 3.89 -4.02
N THR A 147 -2.22 3.89 -3.92
CA THR A 147 -1.41 5.12 -3.84
C THR A 147 -1.60 6.00 -5.08
N ALA A 148 -1.51 5.40 -6.27
CA ALA A 148 -1.75 6.13 -7.52
C ALA A 148 -3.19 6.67 -7.59
N SER A 149 -4.17 5.88 -7.20
CA SER A 149 -5.58 6.27 -7.19
C SER A 149 -5.89 7.40 -6.20
N ILE A 150 -5.22 7.45 -5.05
CA ILE A 150 -5.34 8.56 -4.09
C ILE A 150 -4.85 9.85 -4.73
N HIS A 151 -3.67 9.83 -5.36
CA HIS A 151 -3.15 10.99 -6.07
C HIS A 151 -4.06 11.43 -7.21
N SER A 152 -4.55 10.50 -8.03
CA SER A 152 -5.50 10.81 -9.11
C SER A 152 -6.79 11.43 -8.57
N PHE A 153 -7.38 10.87 -7.50
CA PHE A 153 -8.58 11.42 -6.88
C PHE A 153 -8.38 12.89 -6.49
N PHE A 154 -7.31 13.23 -5.76
CA PHE A 154 -7.07 14.60 -5.34
C PHE A 154 -6.78 15.53 -6.52
N GLN A 155 -5.99 15.08 -7.50
CA GLN A 155 -5.69 15.86 -8.71
C GLN A 155 -6.94 16.15 -9.54
N ASP A 156 -7.78 15.13 -9.77
CA ASP A 156 -9.01 15.24 -10.54
C ASP A 156 -10.04 16.16 -9.85
N ASN A 157 -9.96 16.30 -8.52
CA ASN A 157 -10.77 17.22 -7.72
C ASN A 157 -10.09 18.58 -7.44
N GLY A 158 -8.99 18.89 -8.14
CA GLY A 158 -8.36 20.21 -8.12
C GLY A 158 -7.51 20.52 -6.88
N TYR A 159 -7.12 19.51 -6.10
CA TYR A 159 -6.21 19.70 -4.96
C TYR A 159 -4.77 19.87 -5.43
N VAL A 160 -4.04 20.74 -4.73
CA VAL A 160 -2.59 20.89 -4.90
C VAL A 160 -1.85 19.95 -3.95
N HIS A 161 -0.97 19.11 -4.49
CA HIS A 161 -0.12 18.25 -3.67
C HIS A 161 1.04 19.06 -3.06
N ILE A 162 1.11 19.08 -1.73
CA ILE A 162 2.12 19.80 -0.96
C ILE A 162 3.01 18.81 -0.24
N HIS A 163 4.32 18.94 -0.41
CA HIS A 163 5.30 18.24 0.43
C HIS A 163 5.51 19.01 1.73
N THR A 164 5.01 18.47 2.82
CA THR A 164 5.20 19.03 4.17
C THR A 164 6.57 18.63 4.75
N PRO A 165 7.20 19.48 5.59
CA PRO A 165 8.45 19.13 6.25
C PRO A 165 8.32 17.91 7.17
N ILE A 166 9.28 16.99 7.08
CA ILE A 166 9.36 15.82 7.98
C ILE A 166 10.05 16.17 9.29
N ILE A 167 11.09 17.02 9.23
CA ILE A 167 11.81 17.50 10.40
C ILE A 167 11.15 18.79 10.86
N THR A 168 10.75 18.85 12.12
CA THR A 168 9.99 19.96 12.68
C THR A 168 10.43 20.26 14.11
N SER A 169 10.37 21.52 14.52
CA SER A 169 10.45 21.93 15.93
C SER A 169 9.09 21.89 16.63
N ASN A 170 8.01 21.70 15.87
CA ASN A 170 6.65 21.77 16.35
C ASN A 170 6.14 20.39 16.74
N ASP A 171 5.47 20.34 17.88
CA ASP A 171 4.56 19.26 18.22
C ASP A 171 3.15 19.64 17.74
N CYS A 172 2.63 18.95 16.72
CA CYS A 172 1.33 19.29 16.13
C CYS A 172 0.16 19.00 17.07
N GLU A 173 0.27 18.00 17.94
CA GLU A 173 -0.83 17.54 18.80
C GLU A 173 -0.59 17.88 20.28
N GLY A 174 0.66 18.17 20.68
CA GLY A 174 1.02 18.67 22.01
C GLY A 174 0.99 17.62 23.13
N ALA A 175 0.76 16.35 22.81
CA ALA A 175 0.53 15.28 23.77
C ALA A 175 1.24 13.95 23.44
N GLY A 176 1.95 13.87 22.32
CA GLY A 176 2.55 12.63 21.82
C GLY A 176 4.03 12.48 22.15
N GLU A 177 4.50 11.25 22.32
CA GLU A 177 5.93 10.97 22.35
C GLU A 177 6.53 11.16 20.94
N LEU A 178 7.58 11.99 20.82
CA LEU A 178 8.23 12.35 19.56
C LEU A 178 9.62 11.73 19.42
N PHE A 179 10.00 11.35 18.19
CA PHE A 179 11.39 10.99 17.90
C PHE A 179 12.24 12.25 17.73
N GLN A 180 13.17 12.49 18.66
CA GLN A 180 14.14 13.58 18.58
C GLN A 180 15.28 13.27 17.61
N ILE A 181 15.63 14.25 16.79
CA ILE A 181 16.71 14.16 15.79
C ILE A 181 17.95 14.86 16.34
N GLU A 182 19.04 14.11 16.45
CA GLU A 182 20.34 14.62 16.83
C GLU A 182 21.39 14.20 15.81
N VAL A 183 22.38 15.07 15.59
CA VAL A 183 23.55 14.76 14.78
C VAL A 183 24.59 14.05 15.63
N SER A 184 25.30 13.08 15.04
CA SER A 184 26.22 12.20 15.76
C SER A 184 27.31 12.95 16.53
N TRP A 185 27.86 14.03 15.96
CA TRP A 185 28.91 14.84 16.58
C TRP A 185 28.42 15.69 17.76
N ALA A 186 27.12 15.99 17.86
CA ALA A 186 26.58 16.79 18.96
C ALA A 186 26.59 16.04 20.31
N LYS A 187 26.84 14.73 20.31
CA LYS A 187 27.04 13.95 21.54
C LYS A 187 28.42 14.15 22.16
N GLU A 188 29.39 14.63 21.38
CA GLU A 188 30.79 14.79 21.79
C GLU A 188 31.14 16.24 22.14
N SER A 189 30.27 17.21 21.83
CA SER A 189 30.49 18.62 22.13
C SER A 189 30.09 18.98 23.57
N VAL A 190 30.96 19.75 24.25
CA VAL A 190 30.71 20.25 25.62
C VAL A 190 29.53 21.23 25.65
N GLU A 191 29.29 21.94 24.55
CA GLU A 191 28.07 22.69 24.30
C GLU A 191 27.09 21.81 23.52
N LYS A 192 25.95 21.47 24.13
CA LYS A 192 24.84 20.77 23.47
C LYS A 192 24.15 21.73 22.49
N SER A 193 24.76 22.01 21.35
CA SER A 193 24.13 22.77 20.28
C SER A 193 23.29 21.83 19.40
N HIS A 194 21.98 22.06 19.32
CA HIS A 194 21.14 21.38 18.33
C HIS A 194 21.56 21.80 16.91
N PHE A 195 21.41 20.90 15.92
CA PHE A 195 21.77 21.20 14.53
C PHE A 195 21.03 22.43 13.96
N PHE A 196 19.75 22.61 14.34
CA PHE A 196 18.91 23.73 13.90
C PHE A 196 18.89 24.89 14.92
N ASN A 197 19.78 24.89 15.91
CA ASN A 197 19.75 25.79 17.08
C ASN A 197 18.48 25.69 17.95
N VAL A 198 17.57 24.77 17.61
CA VAL A 198 16.37 24.41 18.37
C VAL A 198 16.23 22.89 18.37
N PRO A 199 15.53 22.29 19.36
CA PRO A 199 15.14 20.90 19.32
C PRO A 199 14.37 20.59 18.02
N ALA A 200 14.68 19.46 17.40
CA ALA A 200 14.04 19.02 16.17
C ALA A 200 13.59 17.57 16.30
N PHE A 201 12.44 17.28 15.73
CA PHE A 201 11.73 16.01 15.85
C PHE A 201 11.26 15.54 14.48
N LEU A 202 10.93 14.25 14.39
CA LEU A 202 10.17 13.71 13.27
C LEU A 202 8.68 14.04 13.45
N THR A 203 8.04 14.53 12.40
CA THR A 203 6.66 14.99 12.46
C THR A 203 5.66 13.86 12.72
N VAL A 204 4.65 14.17 13.54
CA VAL A 204 3.47 13.31 13.75
C VAL A 204 2.39 13.55 12.68
N SER A 205 2.37 14.74 12.08
CA SER A 205 1.34 15.20 11.13
C SER A 205 1.82 16.40 10.30
N GLY A 206 1.39 16.49 9.04
CA GLY A 206 1.59 17.65 8.18
C GLY A 206 0.52 18.74 8.34
N GLN A 207 -0.50 18.53 9.17
CA GLN A 207 -1.73 19.33 9.24
C GLN A 207 -1.48 20.84 9.34
N LEU A 208 -0.73 21.31 10.34
CA LEU A 208 -0.47 22.75 10.54
C LEU A 208 0.20 23.42 9.33
N HIS A 209 1.03 22.68 8.58
CA HIS A 209 1.63 23.20 7.36
C HIS A 209 0.62 23.27 6.21
N LEU A 210 -0.29 22.30 6.12
CA LEU A 210 -1.37 22.33 5.14
C LEU A 210 -2.35 23.48 5.41
N GLU A 211 -2.68 23.77 6.67
CA GLU A 211 -3.55 24.91 7.03
C GLU A 211 -3.00 26.24 6.52
N VAL A 212 -1.69 26.47 6.66
CA VAL A 212 -1.02 27.66 6.11
C VAL A 212 -1.13 27.71 4.59
N MET A 213 -0.94 26.57 3.91
CA MET A 213 -1.02 26.48 2.45
C MET A 213 -2.46 26.61 1.96
N ALA A 214 -3.45 26.18 2.73
CA ALA A 214 -4.86 26.31 2.43
C ALA A 214 -5.27 27.80 2.32
N GLY A 215 -4.59 28.70 3.05
CA GLY A 215 -4.77 30.14 2.91
C GLY A 215 -4.39 30.70 1.53
N ALA A 216 -3.60 29.98 0.73
CA ALA A 216 -3.22 30.37 -0.63
C ALA A 216 -3.89 29.49 -1.72
N PHE A 217 -4.17 28.23 -1.41
CA PHE A 217 -4.79 27.25 -2.30
C PHE A 217 -6.04 26.67 -1.65
N THR A 218 -7.19 26.77 -2.30
CA THR A 218 -8.46 26.38 -1.67
C THR A 218 -8.53 24.92 -1.25
N HIS A 219 -7.79 24.03 -1.91
CA HIS A 219 -7.73 22.61 -1.61
C HIS A 219 -6.26 22.13 -1.69
N VAL A 220 -5.75 21.58 -0.61
CA VAL A 220 -4.38 21.04 -0.56
C VAL A 220 -4.38 19.65 0.07
N PHE A 221 -3.41 18.83 -0.30
CA PHE A 221 -3.18 17.56 0.37
C PHE A 221 -1.70 17.22 0.42
N THR A 222 -1.31 16.39 1.40
CA THR A 222 0.00 15.75 1.47
C THR A 222 -0.18 14.24 1.50
N PHE A 223 0.80 13.53 0.96
CA PHE A 223 0.94 12.10 1.16
C PHE A 223 2.39 11.81 1.53
N GLY A 224 2.64 11.63 2.83
CA GLY A 224 4.00 11.56 3.36
C GLY A 224 4.14 10.63 4.56
N PRO A 225 5.38 10.31 4.95
CA PRO A 225 5.65 9.54 6.16
C PRO A 225 5.44 10.40 7.41
N THR A 226 4.89 9.79 8.44
CA THR A 226 4.70 10.36 9.78
C THR A 226 5.14 9.34 10.83
N PHE A 227 5.43 9.84 12.03
CA PHE A 227 6.12 9.08 13.06
C PHE A 227 5.45 9.26 14.42
N ARG A 228 5.35 8.18 15.20
CA ARG A 228 4.88 8.21 16.59
C ARG A 228 5.82 7.39 17.46
N ALA A 229 6.33 7.95 18.54
CA ALA A 229 7.33 7.28 19.39
C ALA A 229 6.72 6.47 20.53
N GLU A 230 5.39 6.42 20.64
CA GLU A 230 4.68 5.62 21.64
C GLU A 230 5.10 4.15 21.60
N ASN A 231 5.49 3.61 22.76
CA ASN A 231 5.86 2.19 22.89
C ASN A 231 4.64 1.26 22.95
N SER A 232 3.80 1.29 21.91
CA SER A 232 2.60 0.46 21.79
C SER A 232 2.85 -0.77 20.92
N GLN A 233 2.96 -1.95 21.55
CA GLN A 233 3.20 -3.23 20.85
C GLN A 233 1.91 -3.91 20.37
N SER A 234 0.98 -3.13 19.79
CA SER A 234 -0.27 -3.65 19.25
C SER A 234 -0.11 -4.18 17.83
N ARG A 235 -1.10 -4.94 17.33
CA ARG A 235 -1.11 -5.42 15.93
C ARG A 235 -1.36 -4.32 14.89
N ARG A 236 -1.75 -3.11 15.31
CA ARG A 236 -2.19 -2.01 14.44
C ARG A 236 -1.33 -0.75 14.56
N HIS A 237 -0.35 -0.73 15.46
CA HIS A 237 0.54 0.41 15.64
C HIS A 237 1.87 0.20 14.94
N LEU A 238 2.30 1.22 14.20
CA LEU A 238 3.62 1.32 13.60
C LEU A 238 4.24 2.64 14.06
N ALA A 239 5.53 2.64 14.36
CA ALA A 239 6.26 3.85 14.72
C ALA A 239 6.52 4.77 13.50
N GLU A 240 6.56 4.19 12.31
CA GLU A 240 6.63 4.89 11.02
C GLU A 240 5.48 4.39 10.14
N PHE A 241 4.67 5.31 9.65
CA PHE A 241 3.56 5.02 8.75
C PHE A 241 3.38 6.18 7.76
N TYR A 242 2.46 6.03 6.81
CA TYR A 242 2.17 7.08 5.84
C TYR A 242 0.77 7.61 6.10
N MET A 243 0.64 8.93 6.09
CA MET A 243 -0.63 9.62 6.20
C MET A 243 -0.97 10.31 4.88
N VAL A 244 -2.26 10.35 4.60
CA VAL A 244 -2.87 11.17 3.57
C VAL A 244 -3.68 12.21 4.33
N GLU A 245 -3.29 13.46 4.23
CA GLU A 245 -3.91 14.57 4.97
C GLU A 245 -4.33 15.61 3.94
N ALA A 246 -5.53 16.15 4.08
CA ALA A 246 -6.09 17.11 3.16
C ALA A 246 -6.72 18.26 3.95
N GLU A 247 -6.51 19.48 3.47
CA GLU A 247 -7.10 20.69 4.02
C GLU A 247 -7.92 21.41 2.95
N LEU A 248 -9.09 21.90 3.38
CA LEU A 248 -10.07 22.56 2.53
C LEU A 248 -10.42 23.92 3.11
N SER A 249 -10.30 24.96 2.30
CA SER A 249 -10.81 26.29 2.64
C SER A 249 -12.28 26.43 2.29
N PHE A 250 -12.97 27.34 2.98
CA PHE A 250 -14.37 27.71 2.72
C PHE A 250 -15.39 26.58 2.92
N THR A 251 -15.07 25.58 3.72
CA THR A 251 -16.06 24.57 4.17
C THR A 251 -17.11 25.21 5.07
N GLU A 252 -18.39 24.91 4.84
CA GLU A 252 -19.49 25.45 5.63
C GLU A 252 -19.90 24.49 6.76
N SER A 253 -19.72 23.19 6.54
CA SER A 253 -20.14 22.14 7.47
C SER A 253 -19.21 20.92 7.47
N LEU A 254 -19.31 20.08 8.51
CA LEU A 254 -18.63 18.79 8.54
C LEU A 254 -19.07 17.87 7.40
N GLN A 255 -20.25 18.09 6.82
CA GLN A 255 -20.76 17.31 5.70
C GLN A 255 -19.84 17.42 4.46
N ASP A 256 -19.21 18.58 4.26
CA ASP A 256 -18.29 18.82 3.13
C ASP A 256 -17.08 17.88 3.25
N ILE A 257 -16.52 17.77 4.45
CA ILE A 257 -15.36 16.91 4.76
C ILE A 257 -15.76 15.44 4.69
N MET A 258 -16.93 15.07 5.26
CA MET A 258 -17.46 13.70 5.21
C MET A 258 -17.64 13.21 3.77
N GLN A 259 -18.12 14.08 2.88
CA GLN A 259 -18.31 13.75 1.46
C GLN A 259 -16.97 13.46 0.78
N VAL A 260 -15.94 14.28 1.01
CA VAL A 260 -14.58 14.04 0.48
C VAL A 260 -14.02 12.71 0.98
N MET A 261 -14.16 12.40 2.27
CA MET A 261 -13.68 11.14 2.84
C MET A 261 -14.40 9.92 2.25
N GLU A 262 -15.72 9.98 2.12
CA GLU A 262 -16.52 8.91 1.53
C GLU A 262 -16.15 8.69 0.06
N ASP A 263 -16.06 9.77 -0.72
CA ASP A 263 -15.74 9.71 -2.15
C ASP A 263 -14.31 9.21 -2.40
N LEU A 264 -13.34 9.67 -1.60
CA LEU A 264 -11.97 9.17 -1.65
C LEU A 264 -11.95 7.66 -1.42
N PHE A 265 -12.57 7.20 -0.33
CA PHE A 265 -12.60 5.78 0.02
C PHE A 265 -13.24 4.95 -1.09
N LYS A 266 -14.42 5.34 -1.57
CA LYS A 266 -15.17 4.61 -2.60
C LYS A 266 -14.44 4.58 -3.93
N THR A 267 -13.87 5.71 -4.35
CA THR A 267 -13.14 5.83 -5.62
C THR A 267 -11.88 4.97 -5.60
N VAL A 268 -11.08 5.06 -4.55
CA VAL A 268 -9.84 4.27 -4.41
C VAL A 268 -10.15 2.78 -4.32
N THR A 269 -11.14 2.40 -3.52
CA THR A 269 -11.56 1.00 -3.38
C THR A 269 -12.05 0.44 -4.72
N SER A 270 -12.92 1.16 -5.43
CA SER A 270 -13.43 0.75 -6.76
C SER A 270 -12.31 0.61 -7.79
N THR A 271 -11.33 1.51 -7.75
CA THR A 271 -10.16 1.48 -8.63
C THR A 271 -9.29 0.26 -8.36
N VAL A 272 -9.02 -0.06 -7.09
CA VAL A 272 -8.27 -1.27 -6.70
C VAL A 272 -9.01 -2.54 -7.11
N LEU A 273 -10.32 -2.63 -6.87
CA LEU A 273 -11.13 -3.80 -7.23
C LEU A 273 -11.13 -4.05 -8.75
N SER A 274 -11.14 -2.98 -9.56
CA SER A 274 -11.18 -3.07 -11.02
C SER A 274 -9.81 -3.32 -11.65
N LYS A 275 -8.74 -2.68 -11.16
CA LYS A 275 -7.40 -2.77 -11.75
C LYS A 275 -6.54 -3.90 -11.16
N CYS A 276 -6.81 -4.33 -9.93
CA CYS A 276 -6.08 -5.41 -9.26
C CYS A 276 -6.96 -6.65 -8.94
N PRO A 277 -7.86 -7.11 -9.82
CA PRO A 277 -8.89 -8.08 -9.45
C PRO A 277 -8.32 -9.41 -8.95
N ARG A 278 -7.24 -9.89 -9.56
CA ARG A 278 -6.58 -11.16 -9.20
C ARG A 278 -5.82 -11.07 -7.87
N ASP A 279 -5.19 -9.93 -7.61
CA ASP A 279 -4.51 -9.70 -6.33
C ASP A 279 -5.54 -9.62 -5.21
N VAL A 280 -6.64 -8.89 -5.42
CA VAL A 280 -7.76 -8.80 -4.47
C VAL A 280 -8.40 -10.17 -4.24
N GLU A 281 -8.63 -10.96 -5.28
CA GLU A 281 -9.22 -12.31 -5.18
C GLU A 281 -8.37 -13.22 -4.27
N LEU A 282 -7.04 -13.12 -4.32
CA LEU A 282 -6.15 -13.86 -3.42
C LEU A 282 -6.45 -13.51 -1.95
N PHE A 283 -6.69 -12.24 -1.63
CA PHE A 283 -7.05 -11.82 -0.27
C PHE A 283 -8.44 -12.32 0.13
N HIS A 284 -9.43 -12.19 -0.74
CA HIS A 284 -10.77 -12.74 -0.52
C HIS A 284 -10.78 -14.27 -0.36
N LYS A 285 -9.80 -14.98 -0.90
CA LYS A 285 -9.75 -16.43 -0.77
C LYS A 285 -8.98 -16.92 0.46
N TYR A 286 -7.88 -16.25 0.82
CA TYR A 286 -6.91 -16.82 1.74
C TYR A 286 -6.55 -15.97 2.97
N VAL A 287 -6.91 -14.68 2.98
CA VAL A 287 -6.52 -13.74 4.03
C VAL A 287 -7.74 -13.18 4.76
N ALA A 288 -8.75 -12.72 4.03
CA ALA A 288 -9.92 -12.05 4.60
C ALA A 288 -11.20 -12.37 3.80
N PRO A 289 -11.70 -13.63 3.84
CA PRO A 289 -12.82 -14.06 3.00
C PRO A 289 -14.14 -13.35 3.26
N ALA A 290 -14.41 -12.97 4.51
CA ALA A 290 -15.61 -12.22 4.86
C ALA A 290 -15.64 -10.77 4.34
N GLN A 291 -14.52 -10.24 3.83
CA GLN A 291 -14.44 -8.82 3.42
C GLN A 291 -15.00 -8.55 2.03
N LYS A 292 -15.17 -9.57 1.17
CA LYS A 292 -15.66 -9.35 -0.20
C LYS A 292 -17.06 -8.73 -0.20
N ASP A 293 -18.02 -9.42 0.39
CA ASP A 293 -19.42 -9.00 0.42
C ASP A 293 -19.55 -7.66 1.16
N ARG A 294 -18.72 -7.48 2.20
CA ARG A 294 -18.68 -6.25 2.98
C ARG A 294 -18.22 -5.05 2.16
N LEU A 295 -17.12 -5.16 1.40
CA LEU A 295 -16.68 -4.08 0.51
C LEU A 295 -17.75 -3.74 -0.53
N GLU A 296 -18.43 -4.74 -1.09
CA GLU A 296 -19.55 -4.51 -2.01
C GLU A 296 -20.70 -3.75 -1.34
N GLN A 297 -21.01 -4.03 -0.06
CA GLN A 297 -22.02 -3.28 0.69
C GLN A 297 -21.59 -1.83 0.95
N ILE A 298 -20.33 -1.63 1.36
CA ILE A 298 -19.77 -0.30 1.65
C ILE A 298 -19.78 0.59 0.39
N LEU A 299 -19.48 0.02 -0.78
CA LEU A 299 -19.52 0.77 -2.04
C LEU A 299 -20.94 1.17 -2.46
N LYS A 300 -21.96 0.37 -2.09
CA LYS A 300 -23.37 0.62 -2.46
C LYS A 300 -24.09 1.61 -1.54
N HIS A 301 -23.67 1.72 -0.28
CA HIS A 301 -24.37 2.51 0.74
C HIS A 301 -23.63 3.79 1.08
N LYS A 302 -24.35 4.85 1.46
CA LYS A 302 -23.75 6.04 2.06
C LYS A 302 -23.23 5.73 3.46
N PHE A 303 -22.18 6.41 3.89
CA PHE A 303 -21.68 6.27 5.26
C PHE A 303 -22.68 6.93 6.20
N MET A 304 -22.91 6.31 7.36
CA MET A 304 -23.96 6.76 8.28
C MET A 304 -23.40 7.64 9.38
N MET A 305 -24.23 8.56 9.88
CA MET A 305 -23.91 9.41 11.02
C MET A 305 -24.92 9.13 12.14
N PRO A 306 -24.68 8.09 12.97
CA PRO A 306 -25.62 7.71 14.02
C PRO A 306 -25.63 8.72 15.17
N LEU A 307 -26.78 8.89 15.82
CA LEU A 307 -26.89 9.57 17.11
C LEU A 307 -26.36 8.65 18.22
N LEU A 308 -25.39 9.12 19.01
CA LEU A 308 -24.85 8.36 20.15
C LEU A 308 -25.85 8.42 21.32
N LEU A 309 -26.62 7.35 21.53
CA LEU A 309 -27.72 7.34 22.51
C LEU A 309 -27.35 6.79 23.90
N SER A 310 -26.15 6.25 24.13
CA SER A 310 -25.89 5.45 25.34
C SER A 310 -24.43 5.38 25.85
N LEU A 311 -23.56 6.31 25.46
CA LEU A 311 -22.18 6.36 25.97
C LEU A 311 -22.05 7.41 27.09
N GLN A 312 -21.21 7.13 28.08
CA GLN A 312 -20.89 8.11 29.13
C GLN A 312 -20.21 9.32 28.49
N TRP A 313 -20.80 10.50 28.66
CA TRP A 313 -20.25 11.76 28.14
C TRP A 313 -18.86 12.02 28.73
N GLY A 314 -17.94 12.51 27.90
CA GLY A 314 -16.57 12.84 28.32
C GLY A 314 -15.58 11.66 28.32
N CYS A 315 -15.99 10.47 27.87
CA CYS A 315 -15.06 9.35 27.63
C CYS A 315 -14.80 9.15 26.14
N ASP A 316 -13.55 8.86 25.77
CA ASP A 316 -13.20 8.55 24.38
C ASP A 316 -13.72 7.16 23.95
N LEU A 317 -13.97 7.00 22.65
CA LEU A 317 -14.47 5.74 22.11
C LEU A 317 -13.36 4.70 22.05
N GLN A 318 -13.60 3.57 22.70
CA GLN A 318 -12.76 2.39 22.57
C GLN A 318 -13.14 1.61 21.30
N THR A 319 -12.23 0.76 20.81
CA THR A 319 -12.43 -0.07 19.62
C THR A 319 -13.70 -0.94 19.69
N GLU A 320 -14.14 -1.35 20.88
CA GLU A 320 -15.38 -2.11 21.05
C GLU A 320 -16.64 -1.27 20.79
N HIS A 321 -16.63 0.01 21.19
CA HIS A 321 -17.70 0.96 20.92
C HIS A 321 -17.80 1.24 19.41
N GLU A 322 -16.66 1.47 18.75
CA GLU A 322 -16.60 1.67 17.29
C GLU A 322 -17.17 0.47 16.52
N LYS A 323 -16.78 -0.75 16.91
CA LYS A 323 -17.31 -1.99 16.32
C LYS A 323 -18.81 -2.15 16.55
N TYR A 324 -19.29 -1.80 17.74
CA TYR A 324 -20.73 -1.83 18.06
C TYR A 324 -21.50 -0.87 17.15
N LEU A 325 -21.02 0.36 16.97
CA LEU A 325 -21.67 1.36 16.12
C LEU A 325 -21.77 0.89 14.67
N VAL A 326 -20.67 0.40 14.09
CA VAL A 326 -20.66 -0.13 12.72
C VAL A 326 -21.63 -1.30 12.58
N LYS A 327 -21.68 -2.22 13.55
CA LYS A 327 -22.60 -3.36 13.52
C LYS A 327 -24.06 -2.92 13.62
N HIS A 328 -24.38 -1.99 14.52
CA HIS A 328 -25.73 -1.44 14.66
C HIS A 328 -26.18 -0.67 13.41
N CYS A 329 -25.21 -0.10 12.71
CA CYS A 329 -25.38 0.61 11.45
C CYS A 329 -25.33 -0.32 10.22
N GLY A 330 -25.62 -1.62 10.35
CA GLY A 330 -25.70 -2.50 9.18
C GLY A 330 -24.35 -2.78 8.49
N GLU A 331 -23.26 -2.75 9.25
CA GLU A 331 -21.88 -3.08 8.82
C GLU A 331 -21.23 -2.11 7.82
N VAL A 332 -21.78 -0.91 7.66
CA VAL A 332 -21.19 0.18 6.88
C VAL A 332 -20.37 1.14 7.77
N PRO A 333 -19.32 1.79 7.24
CA PRO A 333 -18.58 2.82 7.95
C PRO A 333 -19.51 3.91 8.50
N VAL A 334 -19.16 4.40 9.69
CA VAL A 334 -19.91 5.46 10.36
C VAL A 334 -19.02 6.64 10.66
N PHE A 335 -19.57 7.83 10.52
CA PHE A 335 -18.98 9.07 11.00
C PHE A 335 -19.54 9.39 12.39
N VAL A 336 -18.64 9.51 13.36
CA VAL A 336 -18.95 10.06 14.68
C VAL A 336 -18.52 11.52 14.67
N VAL A 337 -19.43 12.43 15.00
CA VAL A 337 -19.20 13.88 14.93
C VAL A 337 -19.45 14.54 16.28
N ASN A 338 -18.97 15.77 16.44
CA ASN A 338 -19.22 16.62 17.62
C ASN A 338 -18.71 15.98 18.93
N TYR A 339 -17.42 15.68 18.97
CA TYR A 339 -16.76 15.14 20.15
C TYR A 339 -16.72 16.18 21.29
N PRO A 340 -16.69 15.73 22.57
CA PRO A 340 -16.46 16.61 23.72
C PRO A 340 -15.18 17.45 23.55
N TYR A 341 -15.25 18.74 23.86
CA TYR A 341 -14.17 19.70 23.64
C TYR A 341 -12.85 19.26 24.27
N ASP A 342 -12.88 18.84 25.53
CA ASP A 342 -11.68 18.48 26.31
C ASP A 342 -10.97 17.20 25.83
N LEU A 343 -11.58 16.43 24.92
CA LEU A 343 -11.00 15.20 24.37
C LEU A 343 -10.28 15.42 23.04
N LYS A 344 -10.29 16.64 22.50
CA LYS A 344 -9.77 16.91 21.16
C LYS A 344 -8.66 17.97 21.18
N PRO A 345 -7.77 17.95 20.17
CA PRO A 345 -6.66 18.90 20.12
C PRO A 345 -7.12 20.36 20.06
N PHE A 346 -6.25 21.25 20.51
CA PHE A 346 -6.51 22.69 20.68
C PHE A 346 -6.96 23.42 19.39
N TYR A 347 -6.64 22.87 18.22
CA TYR A 347 -6.95 23.48 16.92
C TYR A 347 -8.36 23.18 16.43
N MET A 348 -9.11 22.31 17.11
CA MET A 348 -10.49 22.00 16.72
C MET A 348 -11.42 23.16 17.06
N ARG A 349 -12.26 23.55 16.10
CA ARG A 349 -13.21 24.66 16.27
C ARG A 349 -14.30 24.31 17.29
N ASP A 350 -14.47 25.16 18.30
CA ASP A 350 -15.60 25.09 19.25
C ASP A 350 -16.95 25.25 18.51
N ASN A 351 -17.93 24.42 18.87
CA ASN A 351 -19.30 24.55 18.37
C ASN A 351 -20.10 25.65 19.09
N GLU A 352 -19.64 26.13 20.26
CA GLU A 352 -20.33 27.11 21.10
C GLU A 352 -21.76 26.66 21.48
N ASP A 353 -21.98 25.34 21.56
CA ASP A 353 -23.30 24.69 21.76
C ASP A 353 -23.73 24.62 23.24
N GLY A 354 -23.10 25.42 24.10
CA GLY A 354 -23.47 25.57 25.51
C GLY A 354 -23.05 24.36 26.37
N PRO A 355 -23.95 23.75 27.16
CA PRO A 355 -23.58 22.80 28.21
C PRO A 355 -23.00 21.48 27.70
N GLN A 356 -23.19 21.14 26.41
CA GLN A 356 -22.55 19.97 25.82
C GLN A 356 -21.07 20.23 25.55
N HIS A 357 -20.71 21.46 25.14
CA HIS A 357 -19.34 21.92 24.88
C HIS A 357 -18.58 20.95 23.97
N THR A 358 -18.96 20.96 22.69
CA THR A 358 -18.36 20.08 21.68
C THR A 358 -17.49 20.84 20.68
N VAL A 359 -16.67 20.10 19.92
CA VAL A 359 -15.90 20.66 18.81
C VAL A 359 -16.37 20.12 17.46
N LYS A 360 -16.21 20.92 16.40
CA LYS A 360 -16.37 20.52 14.99
C LYS A 360 -15.28 19.54 14.58
N CYS A 361 -15.43 18.31 15.05
CA CYS A 361 -14.53 17.20 14.79
C CYS A 361 -15.36 16.01 14.32
N LEU A 362 -14.77 15.20 13.45
CA LEU A 362 -15.29 13.90 13.08
C LEU A 362 -14.22 12.82 13.26
N SER A 363 -14.67 11.61 13.53
CA SER A 363 -13.89 10.38 13.39
C SER A 363 -14.69 9.38 12.57
N SER A 364 -14.04 8.61 11.71
CA SER A 364 -14.68 7.51 11.00
C SER A 364 -14.42 6.21 11.74
N ALA A 365 -15.46 5.58 12.28
CA ALA A 365 -15.37 4.20 12.73
C ALA A 365 -15.67 3.28 11.55
N ALA A 366 -14.68 2.49 11.17
CA ALA A 366 -14.83 1.41 10.20
C ALA A 366 -14.31 0.12 10.86
N THR A 367 -15.11 -0.95 10.84
CA THR A 367 -14.56 -2.25 11.25
C THR A 367 -13.53 -2.63 10.19
N VAL A 368 -12.24 -2.64 10.52
CA VAL A 368 -11.19 -3.23 9.68
C VAL A 368 -11.05 -4.70 10.02
#